data_AF-A0A7S1Q098-F1
#
_entry.id   AF-A0A7S1Q098-F1
#
_cell.length_a   1.000
_cell.length_b   1.000
_cell.length_c   1.000
_cell.angle_alpha   90.00
_cell.angle_beta   90.00
_cell.angle_gamma   90.00
#
_symmetry.space_group_name_H-M   'P 1'
#
loop_
_entity.id
_entity.type
_entity.pdbx_description
1 polymer ?
#
loop_
_entity_poly.entity_id
_entity_poly.type
_entity_poly.pdbx_seq_one_letter_code
_entity_poly.pdbx_strand_id
1 'polypeptide(L)'
;VRSVDNALWEAVESTGFSSGRFKLHLSPSFSLDLRTDEDNEGIEPSLLIYQSDLCRALLQDLETRYSSSGRFQATFGASVGSVDATSGTAVVSGPGGSRDIG
;
A
#
# COMPACT_ATOMS: atom_id res chain seq x y z
N VAL A 1 -14.26 2.39 -9.84
CA VAL A 1 -13.31 2.18 -8.73
C VAL A 1 -13.53 3.33 -7.77
N ARG A 2 -14.17 3.09 -6.63
CA ARG A 2 -14.43 4.14 -5.64
C ARG A 2 -13.12 4.40 -4.88
N SER A 3 -12.77 5.66 -4.84
CA SER A 3 -11.61 6.31 -4.22
C SER A 3 -11.16 5.65 -2.93
N VAL A 4 -9.84 5.40 -2.85
CA VAL A 4 -9.08 5.48 -1.60
C VAL A 4 -9.66 6.65 -0.81
N ASP A 5 -10.11 6.45 0.43
CA ASP A 5 -10.64 7.58 1.19
C ASP A 5 -9.53 8.60 1.43
N ASN A 6 -9.90 9.89 1.52
CA ASN A 6 -8.93 10.97 1.68
C ASN A 6 -8.02 10.75 2.90
N ALA A 7 -8.54 10.10 3.95
CA ALA A 7 -7.77 9.75 5.14
C ALA A 7 -6.60 8.79 4.82
N LEU A 8 -6.82 7.76 4.00
CA LEU A 8 -5.76 6.86 3.56
C LEU A 8 -4.76 7.56 2.64
N TRP A 9 -5.23 8.43 1.74
CA TRP A 9 -4.33 9.24 0.91
C TRP A 9 -3.44 10.15 1.78
N GLU A 10 -4.02 10.90 2.72
CA GLU A 10 -3.28 11.77 3.65
C GLU A 10 -2.26 10.99 4.47
N ALA A 11 -2.62 9.80 4.95
CA ALA A 11 -1.72 8.93 5.69
C ALA A 11 -0.51 8.51 4.83
N VAL A 12 -0.74 8.12 3.57
CA VAL A 12 0.33 7.68 2.67
C VAL A 12 1.16 8.86 2.15
N GLU A 13 0.54 9.97 1.77
CA GLU A 13 1.22 11.18 1.27
C GLU A 13 2.25 11.69 2.27
N SER A 14 1.92 11.67 3.58
CA SER A 14 2.84 12.09 4.65
C SER A 14 4.14 11.28 4.74
N THR A 15 4.21 10.12 4.07
CA THR A 15 5.36 9.20 4.11
C THR A 15 6.18 9.18 2.83
N GLY A 16 5.82 9.98 1.83
CA GLY A 16 6.52 10.05 0.54
C GLY A 16 6.85 11.48 0.10
N PHE A 17 7.27 11.59 -1.15
CA PHE A 17 7.57 12.86 -1.81
C PHE A 17 6.61 13.07 -2.99
N SER A 18 5.71 14.02 -2.86
CA SER A 18 4.78 14.38 -3.93
C SER A 18 5.57 14.97 -5.12
N SER A 19 5.31 14.45 -6.31
CA SER A 19 5.88 14.89 -7.57
C SER A 19 4.77 15.10 -8.60
N GLY A 20 4.61 16.37 -9.02
CA GLY A 20 3.85 16.71 -10.22
C GLY A 20 4.63 16.47 -11.52
N ARG A 21 5.93 16.20 -11.42
CA ARG A 21 6.83 16.11 -12.58
C ARG A 21 7.17 14.67 -12.89
N PHE A 22 6.73 14.21 -14.06
CA PHE A 22 7.25 12.99 -14.66
C PHE A 22 8.23 13.36 -15.76
N LYS A 23 9.53 13.27 -15.47
CA LYS A 23 10.57 13.44 -16.48
C LYS A 23 11.07 12.10 -16.95
N LEU A 24 10.96 11.85 -18.25
CA LEU A 24 11.61 10.73 -18.90
C LEU A 24 13.00 11.18 -19.36
N HIS A 25 14.04 10.68 -18.70
CA HIS A 25 15.41 10.89 -19.12
C HIS A 25 15.79 9.83 -20.16
N LEU A 26 16.04 10.26 -21.39
CA LEU A 26 16.45 9.39 -22.51
C LEU A 26 17.96 9.46 -22.75
N SER A 27 18.60 10.58 -22.39
CA SER A 27 20.05 10.74 -22.33
C SER A 27 20.44 11.81 -21.29
N PRO A 28 21.73 11.98 -20.94
CA PRO A 28 22.16 13.02 -19.99
C PRO A 28 21.80 14.46 -20.41
N SER A 29 21.63 14.69 -21.71
CA SER A 29 21.30 16.01 -22.28
C SER A 29 19.88 16.09 -22.84
N PHE A 30 19.10 15.01 -22.78
CA PHE A 30 17.75 14.97 -23.31
C PHE A 30 16.78 14.33 -22.31
N SER A 31 15.85 15.14 -21.83
CA SER A 31 14.72 14.72 -21.01
C SER A 31 13.43 15.28 -21.59
N LEU A 32 12.38 14.48 -21.52
CA LEU A 32 11.02 14.88 -21.88
C LEU A 32 10.19 15.00 -20.61
N ASP A 33 9.51 16.15 -20.44
CA ASP A 33 8.44 16.29 -19.47
C ASP A 33 7.20 15.55 -19.99
N LEU A 34 6.80 14.48 -19.31
CA LEU A 34 5.62 13.67 -19.63
C LEU A 34 4.31 14.28 -19.11
N ARG A 35 4.41 15.26 -18.20
CA ARG A 35 3.30 16.06 -17.71
C ARG A 35 3.75 17.51 -17.56
N THR A 36 3.03 18.43 -18.16
CA THR A 36 3.25 19.87 -17.97
C THR A 36 2.47 20.39 -16.78
N ASP A 37 2.77 21.61 -16.32
CA ASP A 37 2.04 22.23 -15.21
C ASP A 37 0.55 22.48 -15.57
N GLU A 38 0.24 22.75 -16.85
CA GLU A 38 -1.15 22.85 -17.36
C GLU A 38 -1.85 21.49 -17.35
N ASP A 39 -1.17 20.41 -17.74
CA ASP A 39 -1.75 19.05 -17.70
C ASP A 39 -2.07 18.59 -16.28
N ASN A 40 -1.38 19.13 -15.28
CA ASN A 40 -1.51 18.74 -13.88
C ASN A 40 -2.61 19.52 -13.13
N GLU A 41 -3.29 20.48 -13.78
CA GLU A 41 -4.33 21.25 -13.11
C GLU A 41 -5.50 20.36 -12.68
N GLY A 42 -5.75 20.29 -11.36
CA GLY A 42 -6.80 19.45 -10.78
C GLY A 42 -6.47 17.96 -10.69
N ILE A 43 -5.24 17.55 -11.01
CA ILE A 43 -4.78 16.15 -10.89
C ILE A 43 -3.97 15.98 -9.60
N GLU A 44 -4.26 14.91 -8.85
CA GLU A 44 -3.47 14.54 -7.68
C GLU A 44 -2.02 14.21 -8.07
N PRO A 45 -1.02 14.75 -7.34
CA PRO A 45 0.37 14.50 -7.64
C PRO A 45 0.70 13.02 -7.45
N SER A 46 1.67 12.51 -8.20
CA SER A 46 2.17 11.16 -7.93
C SER A 46 3.11 11.18 -6.75
N LEU A 47 3.09 10.12 -5.95
CA LEU A 47 3.92 10.02 -4.77
C LEU A 47 5.12 9.12 -5.04
N LEU A 48 6.33 9.68 -4.96
CA LEU A 48 7.54 8.88 -4.87
C LEU A 48 7.72 8.40 -3.43
N ILE A 49 7.62 7.10 -3.22
CA ILE A 49 7.64 6.49 -1.89
C ILE A 49 8.40 5.17 -1.93
N TYR A 50 9.15 4.86 -0.87
CA TYR A 50 9.76 3.54 -0.73
C TYR A 50 8.69 2.50 -0.46
N GLN A 51 8.82 1.32 -1.08
CA GLN A 51 7.87 0.22 -0.87
C GLN A 51 7.68 -0.12 0.61
N SER A 52 8.75 -0.12 1.41
CA SER A 52 8.69 -0.37 2.85
C SER A 52 7.85 0.65 3.61
N ASP A 53 7.94 1.92 3.21
CA ASP A 53 7.21 3.01 3.87
C ASP A 53 5.74 2.99 3.46
N LEU A 54 5.45 2.71 2.19
CA LEU A 54 4.10 2.47 1.71
C LEU A 54 3.44 1.30 2.47
N CYS A 55 4.09 0.13 2.53
CA CYS A 55 3.56 -1.03 3.24
C CYS A 55 3.34 -0.73 4.73
N ARG A 56 4.24 0.03 5.36
CA ARG A 56 4.09 0.45 6.76
C ARG A 56 2.88 1.37 6.95
N ALA A 57 2.73 2.40 6.11
CA ALA A 57 1.62 3.34 6.18
C ALA A 57 0.26 2.62 6.00
N LEU A 58 0.17 1.72 5.02
CA LEU A 58 -1.04 0.92 4.78
C LEU A 58 -1.38 0.01 5.96
N LEU A 59 -0.38 -0.65 6.55
CA LEU A 59 -0.58 -1.49 7.73
C LEU A 59 -1.05 -0.67 8.93
N GLN A 60 -0.43 0.48 9.16
CA GLN A 60 -0.76 1.36 10.28
C GLN A 60 -2.17 1.94 10.15
N ASP A 61 -2.64 2.28 8.94
CA ASP A 61 -4.03 2.69 8.71
C ASP A 61 -5.00 1.56 9.08
N LEU A 62 -4.75 0.32 8.63
CA LEU A 62 -5.58 -0.83 8.98
C LEU A 62 -5.64 -1.07 10.50
N GLU A 63 -4.50 -1.04 11.18
CA GLU A 63 -4.43 -1.19 12.63
C GLU A 63 -5.21 -0.08 13.35
N THR A 64 -5.03 1.18 12.93
CA THR A 64 -5.70 2.34 13.53
C THR A 64 -7.21 2.24 13.36
N ARG A 65 -7.66 2.02 12.11
CA ARG A 65 -9.07 1.98 11.72
C ARG A 65 -9.86 0.87 12.41
N TYR A 66 -9.21 -0.26 12.69
CA TYR A 66 -9.86 -1.44 13.25
C TYR A 66 -9.45 -1.77 14.68
N SER A 67 -8.62 -0.94 15.31
CA SER A 67 -8.08 -1.08 16.68
C SER A 67 -9.11 -1.48 17.73
N SER A 68 -10.32 -0.93 17.68
CA SER A 68 -11.40 -1.18 18.65
C SER A 68 -12.38 -2.29 18.24
N SER A 69 -12.32 -2.74 16.99
CA SER A 69 -13.33 -3.61 16.39
C SER A 69 -12.95 -5.09 16.36
N GLY A 70 -11.65 -5.39 16.51
CA GLY A 70 -11.12 -6.75 16.29
C GLY A 70 -11.23 -7.25 14.85
N ARG A 71 -11.67 -6.40 13.89
CA ARG A 71 -11.85 -6.78 12.48
C ARG A 71 -10.55 -6.96 11.71
N PHE A 72 -9.44 -6.49 12.27
CA PHE A 72 -8.12 -6.65 11.67
C PHE A 72 -7.17 -7.25 12.70
N GLN A 73 -6.44 -8.28 12.27
CA GLN A 73 -5.34 -8.86 13.02
C GLN A 73 -4.23 -9.22 12.04
N ALA A 74 -3.07 -8.61 12.20
CA ALA A 74 -1.88 -9.00 11.46
C ALA A 74 -1.11 -10.09 12.23
N THR A 75 -0.68 -11.13 11.52
CA THR A 75 0.23 -12.15 12.06
C THR A 75 1.47 -12.21 11.17
N PHE A 76 2.63 -11.83 11.71
CA PHE A 76 3.90 -11.84 10.99
C PHE A 76 4.70 -13.11 11.27
N GLY A 77 5.64 -13.43 10.38
CA GLY A 77 6.47 -14.63 10.49
C GLY A 77 5.70 -15.94 10.27
N ALA A 78 4.46 -15.86 9.79
CA ALA A 78 3.66 -17.03 9.42
C ALA A 78 3.58 -17.13 7.89
N SER A 79 3.55 -18.37 7.39
CA SER A 79 3.37 -18.69 5.97
C SER A 79 2.11 -19.55 5.79
N VAL A 80 1.31 -19.23 4.78
CA VAL A 80 0.18 -20.08 4.37
C VAL A 80 0.73 -21.33 3.69
N GLY A 81 0.40 -22.50 4.23
CA GLY A 81 0.81 -23.80 3.67
C GLY A 81 -0.24 -24.38 2.72
N SER A 82 -1.50 -24.36 3.12
CA SER A 82 -2.62 -24.85 2.30
C SER A 82 -3.86 -23.98 2.50
N VAL A 83 -4.70 -23.92 1.47
CA VAL A 83 -5.97 -23.20 1.49
C VAL A 83 -7.05 -24.12 0.95
N ASP A 84 -8.17 -24.22 1.66
CA ASP A 84 -9.39 -24.80 1.15
C ASP A 84 -10.42 -23.69 0.93
N ALA A 85 -10.55 -23.27 -0.33
CA ALA A 85 -11.48 -22.23 -0.73
C ALA A 85 -12.96 -22.65 -0.58
N THR A 86 -13.26 -23.95 -0.51
CA THR A 86 -14.63 -24.45 -0.37
C THR A 86 -15.12 -24.29 1.07
N SER A 87 -14.29 -24.65 2.04
CA SER A 87 -14.58 -24.46 3.46
C SER A 87 -14.23 -23.06 3.97
N GLY A 88 -13.45 -22.29 3.21
CA GLY A 88 -13.00 -20.94 3.59
C GLY A 88 -11.88 -20.98 4.64
N THR A 89 -11.12 -22.08 4.73
CA THR A 89 -10.08 -22.30 5.74
C THR A 89 -8.69 -22.22 5.13
N ALA A 90 -7.69 -21.90 5.95
CA ALA A 90 -6.29 -21.98 5.58
C ALA A 90 -5.44 -22.50 6.73
N VAL A 91 -4.44 -23.31 6.41
CA VAL A 91 -3.44 -23.77 7.38
C VAL A 91 -2.23 -22.86 7.30
N VAL A 92 -1.87 -22.26 8.42
CA VAL A 92 -0.71 -21.38 8.55
C VAL A 92 0.34 -21.98 9.47
N SER A 93 1.59 -21.95 9.02
CA SER A 93 2.75 -22.38 9.79
C SER A 93 3.55 -21.15 10.24
N GLY A 94 3.85 -21.05 11.53
CA GLY A 94 4.67 -19.97 12.08
C GLY A 94 5.54 -20.44 13.25
N PRO A 95 6.15 -19.52 14.00
CA PRO A 95 7.06 -19.86 15.11
C PRO A 95 6.40 -20.68 16.23
N GLY A 96 5.08 -20.60 16.36
CA GLY A 96 4.28 -21.35 17.34
C GLY A 96 3.74 -22.70 16.83
N GLY A 97 4.15 -23.15 15.65
CA GLY A 97 3.63 -24.35 15.01
C GLY A 97 2.60 -24.06 13.92
N SER A 98 1.88 -25.10 13.51
CA SER A 98 0.86 -25.03 12.47
C SER A 98 -0.54 -24.93 13.10
N ARG A 99 -1.39 -24.05 12.57
CA ARG A 99 -2.78 -23.88 13.00
C ARG A 99 -3.71 -23.64 11.81
N ASP A 100 -4.97 -24.03 11.97
CA ASP A 100 -6.05 -23.68 11.06
C ASP A 100 -6.57 -22.26 11.39
N ILE A 101 -6.83 -21.47 10.36
CA ILE A 101 -7.47 -20.16 10.44
C ILE A 101 -8.70 -20.16 9.53
N GLY A 102 -9.87 -20.14 10.16
CA GLY A 102 -11.21 -20.15 9.55
C GLY A 102 -12.27 -19.81 10.58
#